data_AF-A0A0U1D5D2-F1
#
_entry.id   AF-A0A0U1D5D2-F1
#
_cell.length_a   1.000
_cell.length_b   1.000
_cell.length_c   1.000
_cell.angle_alpha   90.00
_cell.angle_beta   90.00
_cell.angle_gamma   90.00
#
_symmetry.space_group_name_H-M   'P 1'
#
loop_
_entity.id
_entity.type
_entity.pdbx_description
1 polymer ?
#
loop_
_entity_poly.entity_id
_entity_poly.type
_entity_poly.pdbx_seq_one_letter_code
_entity_poly.pdbx_strand_id
1 'polypeptide(L)'
;MAAVERESAVLTADIEAVNRQMADAVEIHPVAALLAADGEEPGDLDGAKLIERWKAATPDRKGKIIKALLLIEVNPTKRGGRVFDPDSVDVEWVDYSPKAAVSAG
;
A
#
# COMPACT_ATOMS: atom_id res chain seq x y z
N MET A 1 -36.50 -4.80 -26.94
CA MET A 1 -35.18 -4.13 -26.97
C MET A 1 -34.87 -3.37 -25.68
N ALA A 2 -35.82 -2.65 -25.08
CA ALA A 2 -35.59 -1.91 -23.81
C ALA A 2 -35.14 -2.76 -22.59
N ALA A 3 -35.51 -4.04 -22.51
CA ALA A 3 -35.10 -4.92 -21.41
C ALA A 3 -33.61 -5.29 -21.48
N VAL A 4 -33.09 -5.53 -22.69
CA VAL A 4 -31.68 -5.88 -22.93
C VAL A 4 -30.77 -4.69 -22.65
N GLU A 5 -31.21 -3.47 -22.97
CA GLU A 5 -30.47 -2.24 -22.68
C GLU A 5 -30.37 -1.97 -21.17
N ARG A 6 -31.43 -2.26 -20.41
CA ARG A 6 -31.40 -2.16 -18.94
C ARG A 6 -30.46 -3.17 -18.30
N GLU A 7 -30.52 -4.43 -18.75
CA GLU A 7 -29.68 -5.50 -18.21
C GLU A 7 -28.20 -5.27 -18.53
N SER A 8 -27.90 -4.76 -19.73
CA SER A 8 -26.56 -4.36 -20.13
C SER A 8 -26.02 -3.18 -19.29
N ALA A 9 -26.87 -2.22 -18.93
CA ALA A 9 -26.48 -1.10 -18.06
C ALA A 9 -26.15 -1.55 -16.62
N VAL A 10 -26.90 -2.54 -16.09
CA VAL A 10 -26.62 -3.12 -14.76
C VAL A 10 -25.29 -3.87 -14.77
N LEU A 11 -25.07 -4.73 -15.77
CA LEU A 11 -23.81 -5.47 -15.92
C LEU A 11 -22.60 -4.53 -16.05
N THR A 12 -22.75 -3.43 -16.77
CA THR A 12 -21.68 -2.43 -16.91
C THR A 12 -21.36 -1.75 -15.58
N ALA A 13 -22.39 -1.41 -14.79
CA ALA A 13 -22.21 -0.82 -13.46
C ALA A 13 -21.55 -1.81 -12.48
N ASP A 14 -21.91 -3.09 -12.54
CA ASP A 14 -21.30 -4.14 -11.71
C ASP A 14 -19.83 -4.36 -12.08
N ILE A 15 -19.50 -4.34 -13.38
CA ILE A 15 -18.12 -4.40 -13.87
C ILE A 15 -17.32 -3.19 -13.40
N GLU A 16 -17.88 -1.98 -13.45
CA GLU A 16 -17.22 -0.78 -12.93
C GLU A 16 -17.03 -0.83 -11.41
N ALA A 17 -17.99 -1.38 -10.67
CA ALA A 17 -17.88 -1.56 -9.22
C ALA A 17 -16.78 -2.58 -8.87
N VAL A 18 -16.72 -3.71 -9.57
CA VAL A 18 -15.65 -4.71 -9.42
C VAL A 18 -14.31 -4.12 -9.81
N ASN A 19 -14.22 -3.37 -10.91
CA ASN A 19 -12.99 -2.70 -11.33
C ASN A 19 -12.53 -1.64 -10.31
N ARG A 20 -13.45 -0.94 -9.65
CA ARG A 20 -13.12 0.00 -8.57
C ARG A 20 -12.62 -0.73 -7.33
N GLN A 21 -13.30 -1.79 -6.92
CA GLN A 21 -12.85 -2.65 -5.81
C GLN A 21 -11.50 -3.30 -6.11
N MET A 22 -11.27 -3.72 -7.35
CA MET A 22 -9.96 -4.21 -7.81
C MET A 22 -8.93 -3.10 -7.86
N ALA A 23 -9.27 -1.87 -8.27
CA ALA A 23 -8.34 -0.75 -8.24
C ALA A 23 -7.96 -0.35 -6.80
N ASP A 24 -8.94 -0.31 -5.90
CA ASP A 24 -8.75 -0.09 -4.46
C ASP A 24 -7.97 -1.26 -3.82
N ALA A 25 -8.14 -2.48 -4.33
CA ALA A 25 -7.37 -3.65 -3.89
C ALA A 25 -5.99 -3.74 -4.54
N VAL A 26 -5.79 -3.20 -5.77
CA VAL A 26 -4.54 -3.02 -6.58
C VAL A 26 -3.75 -1.81 -6.10
N GLU A 27 -4.37 -0.93 -5.32
CA GLU A 27 -3.75 -0.28 -4.17
C GLU A 27 -3.25 -1.30 -3.11
N ILE A 28 -2.97 -2.55 -3.55
CA ILE A 28 -2.18 -3.61 -2.93
C ILE A 28 -1.20 -2.89 -2.05
N HIS A 29 -1.47 -3.05 -0.76
CA HIS A 29 -0.68 -2.52 0.30
C HIS A 29 0.78 -2.62 -0.11
N PRO A 30 1.51 -1.50 -0.22
CA PRO A 30 2.83 -1.48 -0.84
C PRO A 30 3.82 -2.45 -0.14
N VAL A 31 3.50 -2.80 1.11
CA VAL A 31 4.10 -3.88 1.92
C VAL A 31 3.86 -5.27 1.31
N ALA A 32 2.61 -5.63 0.97
CA ALA A 32 2.28 -6.91 0.33
C ALA A 32 2.99 -7.08 -1.02
N ALA A 33 3.15 -6.02 -1.81
CA ALA A 33 3.93 -6.06 -3.05
C ALA A 33 5.44 -6.29 -2.81
N LEU A 34 5.99 -5.86 -1.67
CA LEU A 34 7.36 -6.16 -1.26
C LEU A 34 7.50 -7.63 -0.82
N LEU A 35 6.50 -8.15 -0.10
CA LEU A 35 6.49 -9.50 0.44
C LEU A 35 6.22 -10.59 -0.61
N ALA A 36 5.29 -10.34 -1.54
CA ALA A 36 4.87 -11.31 -2.57
C ALA A 36 5.71 -11.25 -3.86
N ALA A 37 6.78 -10.47 -3.91
CA ALA A 37 7.67 -10.44 -5.06
C ALA A 37 8.18 -11.85 -5.38
N ASP A 38 8.28 -12.19 -6.66
CA ASP A 38 8.79 -13.45 -7.19
C ASP A 38 7.96 -14.72 -6.87
N GLY A 39 6.70 -14.57 -6.45
CA GLY A 39 5.76 -15.70 -6.30
C GLY A 39 6.03 -16.59 -5.07
N GLU A 40 6.87 -16.14 -4.15
CA GLU A 40 7.12 -16.81 -2.87
C GLU A 40 5.99 -16.47 -1.87
N GLU A 41 5.57 -17.47 -1.07
CA GLU A 41 4.64 -17.21 0.02
C GLU A 41 5.35 -16.38 1.13
N PRO A 42 4.67 -15.38 1.73
CA PRO A 42 5.28 -14.50 2.74
C PRO A 42 5.86 -15.23 3.97
N GLY A 43 5.44 -16.46 4.24
CA GLY A 43 5.92 -17.29 5.36
C GLY A 43 7.34 -17.82 5.21
N ASP A 44 7.86 -17.91 3.98
CA ASP A 44 9.20 -18.44 3.68
C ASP A 44 10.24 -17.32 3.47
N LEU A 45 9.86 -16.07 3.73
CA LEU A 45 10.67 -14.91 3.42
C LEU A 45 11.80 -14.70 4.45
N ASP A 46 13.02 -15.07 4.09
CA ASP A 46 14.22 -14.74 4.86
C ASP A 46 14.47 -13.22 4.88
N GLY A 47 14.88 -12.68 6.02
CA GLY A 47 15.17 -11.26 6.23
C GLY A 47 16.23 -10.72 5.26
N ALA A 48 17.18 -11.56 4.83
CA ALA A 48 18.17 -11.19 3.81
C ALA A 48 17.51 -10.90 2.45
N LYS A 49 16.59 -11.77 2.00
CA LYS A 49 15.83 -11.57 0.75
C LYS A 49 14.95 -10.32 0.83
N LEU A 50 14.31 -10.09 1.97
CA LEU A 50 13.52 -8.88 2.19
C LEU A 50 14.37 -7.60 2.03
N ILE A 51 15.59 -7.61 2.59
CA ILE A 51 16.54 -6.49 2.45
C ILE A 51 16.97 -6.29 0.99
N GLU A 52 17.24 -7.36 0.25
CA GLU A 52 17.57 -7.26 -1.18
C GLU A 52 16.42 -6.68 -2.00
N ARG A 53 15.20 -7.17 -1.78
CA ARG A 53 13.99 -6.64 -2.41
C ARG A 53 13.75 -5.18 -2.07
N TRP A 54 13.96 -4.82 -0.79
CA TRP A 54 13.90 -3.43 -0.35
C TRP A 54 14.93 -2.59 -1.09
N LYS A 55 16.19 -3.02 -1.18
CA LYS A 55 17.24 -2.28 -1.89
C LYS A 55 16.90 -2.08 -3.36
N ALA A 56 16.39 -3.12 -4.03
CA ALA A 56 15.99 -3.10 -5.43
C ALA A 56 14.73 -2.26 -5.70
N ALA A 57 13.89 -2.00 -4.68
CA ALA A 57 12.70 -1.17 -4.84
C ALA A 57 13.05 0.28 -5.22
N THR A 58 12.23 0.86 -6.09
CA THR A 58 12.35 2.25 -6.51
C THR A 58 12.12 3.20 -5.32
N PRO A 59 12.67 4.44 -5.35
CA PRO A 59 12.45 5.43 -4.30
C PRO A 59 10.97 5.71 -4.02
N ASP A 60 10.15 5.79 -5.07
CA ASP A 60 8.68 5.95 -4.95
C ASP A 60 8.04 4.80 -4.16
N ARG A 61 8.40 3.56 -4.51
CA ARG A 61 7.86 2.37 -3.82
C ARG A 61 8.30 2.33 -2.35
N LYS A 62 9.56 2.68 -2.05
CA LYS A 62 10.05 2.80 -0.67
C LYS A 62 9.25 3.82 0.13
N GLY A 63 8.97 4.99 -0.45
CA GLY A 63 8.17 6.04 0.18
C GLY A 63 6.75 5.59 0.50
N LYS A 64 6.10 4.86 -0.43
CA LYS A 64 4.77 4.29 -0.23
C LYS A 64 4.74 3.24 0.89
N ILE A 65 5.75 2.37 0.95
CA ILE A 65 5.88 1.37 2.03
C ILE A 65 6.07 2.06 3.38
N ILE A 66 6.97 3.05 3.46
CA ILE A 66 7.20 3.83 4.68
C ILE A 66 5.90 4.48 5.14
N LYS A 67 5.18 5.16 4.25
CA LYS A 67 3.90 5.82 4.59
C LYS A 67 2.82 4.85 5.08
N ALA A 68 2.86 3.59 4.63
CA ALA A 68 1.91 2.57 5.05
C ALA A 68 2.23 1.97 6.42
N LEU A 69 3.52 1.95 6.82
CA LEU A 69 3.98 1.32 8.06
C LEU A 69 4.30 2.31 9.17
N LEU A 70 4.61 3.56 8.82
CA LEU A 70 5.12 4.57 9.73
C LEU A 70 4.28 5.83 9.65
N LEU A 71 3.92 6.35 10.82
CA LEU A 71 3.44 7.72 11.00
C LEU A 71 4.68 8.58 11.21
N ILE A 72 4.89 9.56 10.32
CA ILE A 72 5.99 10.51 10.42
C ILE A 72 5.38 11.88 10.66
N GLU A 73 5.61 12.44 11.84
CA GLU A 73 5.20 13.79 12.20
C GLU A 73 6.41 14.72 12.19
N VAL A 74 6.30 15.83 11.45
CA VAL A 74 7.35 16.85 11.36
C VAL A 74 6.93 18.03 12.21
N ASN A 75 7.57 18.17 13.37
CA ASN A 75 7.33 19.24 14.32
C ASN A 75 8.01 20.56 13.89
N PRO A 76 7.52 21.71 14.39
CA PRO A 76 8.18 22.98 14.16
C PRO A 76 9.60 23.01 14.73
N THR A 77 10.56 23.33 13.88
CA THR A 77 11.96 23.52 14.27
C THR A 77 12.19 24.91 14.86
N LYS A 78 13.30 25.08 15.61
CA LYS A 78 13.72 26.41 16.10
C LYS A 78 13.91 27.37 14.92
N ARG A 79 13.30 28.57 15.00
CA ARG A 79 13.46 29.61 13.98
C ARG A 79 14.93 29.91 13.71
N GLY A 80 15.32 29.91 12.44
CA GLY A 80 16.68 30.21 11.98
C GLY A 80 17.56 28.98 11.73
N GLY A 81 17.12 27.78 12.10
CA GLY A 81 17.78 26.54 11.71
C GLY A 81 17.60 26.30 10.21
N ARG A 82 18.72 26.18 9.48
CA ARG A 82 18.74 25.78 8.05
C ARG A 82 19.26 24.35 7.86
N VAL A 83 19.42 23.62 8.97
CA VAL A 83 19.95 22.27 9.02
C VAL A 83 18.84 21.35 9.51
N PHE A 84 18.86 20.10 9.07
CA PHE A 84 17.97 19.06 9.56
C PHE A 84 18.16 18.87 11.08
N ASP A 85 17.06 18.88 11.82
CA ASP A 85 17.01 18.64 13.25
C ASP A 85 16.26 17.31 13.50
N PRO A 86 16.96 16.22 13.85
CA PRO A 86 16.33 14.92 14.09
C PRO A 86 15.27 14.96 15.20
N ASP A 87 15.44 15.84 16.20
CA ASP A 87 14.51 15.96 17.34
C ASP A 87 13.18 16.62 16.95
N SER A 88 13.07 17.12 15.71
CA SER A 88 11.84 17.69 15.16
C SER A 88 11.06 16.69 14.29
N VAL A 89 11.44 15.40 14.29
CA VAL A 89 10.74 14.35 13.55
C VAL A 89 10.38 13.22 14.49
N ASP A 90 9.08 13.02 14.70
CA ASP A 90 8.56 11.86 15.42
C ASP A 90 8.21 10.76 14.42
N VAL A 91 8.60 9.53 14.75
CA VAL A 91 8.34 8.35 13.92
C VAL A 91 7.69 7.28 14.79
N GLU A 92 6.45 6.93 14.47
CA GLU A 92 5.69 5.90 15.16
C GLU A 92 5.33 4.77 14.19
N TRP A 93 5.31 3.53 14.70
CA TRP A 93 4.78 2.40 13.95
C TRP A 93 3.26 2.46 13.92
N VAL A 94 2.70 2.36 12.73
CA VAL A 94 1.27 2.13 12.56
C VAL A 94 1.01 0.64 12.80
N ASP A 95 0.01 0.31 13.61
CA ASP A 95 -0.42 -1.07 13.79
C ASP A 95 -0.96 -1.61 12.46
N TYR A 96 -0.09 -2.33 11.74
CA TYR A 96 -0.35 -2.81 10.40
C TYR A 96 -1.10 -4.14 10.49
N SER A 97 -2.43 -4.07 10.55
CA SER A 97 -3.27 -5.24 10.26
C SER A 97 -3.56 -5.28 8.77
N PRO A 98 -3.06 -6.26 8.00
CA PRO A 98 -3.58 -6.48 6.66
C PRO A 98 -5.09 -6.72 6.80
N LYS A 99 -5.92 -5.89 6.16
CA LYS A 99 -7.35 -6.18 6.10
C LYS A 99 -7.48 -7.54 5.44
N ALA A 100 -8.03 -8.50 6.17
CA ALA A 100 -8.21 -9.88 5.71
C ALA A 100 -8.72 -9.85 4.27
N ALA A 101 -8.04 -10.59 3.38
CA ALA A 101 -8.52 -10.83 2.03
C ALA A 101 -9.97 -11.28 2.15
N VAL A 102 -10.89 -10.51 1.57
CA VAL A 102 -12.30 -10.83 1.55
C VAL A 102 -12.41 -12.23 0.95
N SER A 103 -12.73 -13.22 1.79
CA SER A 103 -12.95 -14.58 1.36
C SER A 103 -14.12 -14.56 0.38
N ALA A 104 -13.85 -14.89 -0.87
CA ALA A 104 -14.88 -15.15 -1.86
C ALA A 104 -15.68 -16.38 -1.39
N GLY A 105 -16.86 -16.13 -0.82
CA GLY A 105 -17.90 -17.12 -0.55
C GLY A 105 -18.97 -17.09 -1.62
#